data_AF-A0A2N1FD40-F1
#
_entry.id   AF-A0A2N1FD40-F1
#
_cell.length_a   1.000
_cell.length_b   1.000
_cell.length_c   1.000
_cell.angle_alpha   90.00
_cell.angle_beta   90.00
_cell.angle_gamma   90.00
#
_symmetry.space_group_name_H-M   'P 1'
#
loop_
_entity.id
_entity.type
_entity.pdbx_description
1 polymer ?
#
loop_
_entity_poly.entity_id
_entity_poly.type
_entity_poly.pdbx_seq_one_letter_code
_entity_poly.pdbx_strand_id
1 'polypeptide(L)'
;MRFNKKIILIILALAVIITLIIAVLLPNKSAIDTIDFSIYDSNGNYHYEVKEKLNFSVNDSLDFKNRDMVWHMGNGDTIMRSHDVNYIYNKKGKYRVTLEVDSKFKMSKFIEVISLKKEKAIDSLPVIHGVDVGYVGEELVFSSYSPGVKSWYWEFGETGTVDAYKGQVIYVYKKPGIYNVKLKTNTTKYPVSHLIQILPLFEAIEESEHLDSLSMAQEDIKRRLQTIADASINNKRDYYKSLKHIENRYTCNQGDEVIIVINGARYNDLYSYCQGLHYLEGKGKKTVIINEVAIDTFNCVKKIQVTQSIINQ
;
A
#
# COMPACT_ATOMS: atom_id res chain seq x y z
N MET A 1 -81.15 -47.76 64.45
CA MET A 1 -81.04 -46.29 64.28
C MET A 1 -81.54 -45.93 62.88
N ARG A 2 -82.79 -45.48 62.73
CA ARG A 2 -83.38 -45.12 61.43
C ARG A 2 -82.86 -43.75 61.03
N PHE A 3 -81.79 -43.70 60.24
CA PHE A 3 -81.30 -42.44 59.69
C PHE A 3 -82.39 -41.83 58.79
N ASN A 4 -82.74 -40.57 59.05
CA ASN A 4 -83.76 -39.85 58.29
C ASN A 4 -83.32 -39.80 56.82
N LYS A 5 -84.17 -40.29 55.90
CA LYS A 5 -83.83 -40.36 54.47
C LYS A 5 -83.34 -39.03 53.91
N LYS A 6 -83.83 -37.89 54.44
CA LYS A 6 -83.36 -36.54 54.09
C LYS A 6 -81.89 -36.28 54.50
N ILE A 7 -81.48 -36.77 55.67
CA ILE A 7 -80.09 -36.62 56.16
C ILE A 7 -79.14 -37.48 55.32
N ILE A 8 -79.56 -38.69 54.94
CA ILE A 8 -78.77 -39.58 54.07
C ILE A 8 -78.54 -38.93 52.70
N LEU A 9 -79.58 -38.31 52.12
CA LEU A 9 -79.49 -37.58 50.84
C LEU A 9 -78.54 -36.38 50.91
N ILE A 10 -78.56 -35.61 52.01
CA ILE A 10 -77.65 -34.48 52.21
C ILE A 10 -76.20 -34.95 52.33
N ILE A 11 -75.95 -36.03 53.06
CA ILE A 11 -74.60 -36.60 53.19
C ILE A 11 -74.08 -37.13 51.85
N LEU A 12 -74.93 -37.80 51.06
CA LEU A 12 -74.57 -38.25 49.70
C LEU A 12 -74.25 -37.07 48.77
N ALA A 13 -75.05 -36.00 48.83
CA ALA A 13 -74.80 -34.80 48.04
C ALA A 13 -73.47 -34.12 48.42
N LEU A 14 -73.19 -34.00 49.72
CA LEU A 14 -71.92 -33.47 50.23
C LEU A 14 -70.74 -34.36 49.83
N ALA A 15 -70.87 -35.68 49.91
CA ALA A 15 -69.84 -36.61 49.48
C ALA A 15 -69.52 -36.45 47.99
N VAL A 16 -70.55 -36.32 47.15
CA VAL A 16 -70.39 -36.09 45.70
C VAL A 16 -69.68 -34.76 45.42
N ILE A 17 -70.06 -33.68 46.12
CA ILE A 17 -69.41 -32.37 45.99
C ILE A 17 -67.95 -32.44 46.43
N ILE A 18 -67.65 -33.10 47.54
CA ILE A 18 -66.27 -33.29 48.01
C ILE A 18 -65.45 -34.10 47.00
N THR A 19 -66.01 -35.16 46.42
CA THR A 19 -65.31 -35.94 45.38
C THR A 19 -65.06 -35.12 44.11
N LEU A 20 -65.99 -34.24 43.73
CA LEU A 20 -65.82 -33.31 42.60
C LEU A 20 -64.73 -32.28 42.90
N ILE A 21 -64.70 -31.72 44.11
CA ILE A 21 -63.68 -30.76 44.54
C ILE A 21 -62.30 -31.44 44.57
N ILE A 22 -62.19 -32.67 45.08
CA ILE A 22 -60.94 -33.44 45.08
C ILE A 22 -60.50 -33.75 43.64
N ALA A 23 -61.43 -34.12 42.75
CA ALA A 23 -61.11 -34.38 41.34
C ALA A 23 -60.60 -33.14 40.60
N VAL A 24 -61.11 -31.95 40.95
CA VAL A 24 -60.62 -30.67 40.40
C VAL A 24 -59.29 -30.24 41.02
N LEU A 25 -59.03 -30.58 42.28
CA LEU A 25 -57.78 -30.26 42.97
C LEU A 25 -56.64 -31.24 42.67
N LEU A 26 -56.93 -32.44 42.17
CA LEU A 26 -55.90 -33.35 41.70
C LEU A 26 -55.26 -32.76 40.44
N PRO A 27 -53.93 -32.51 40.43
CA PRO A 27 -53.26 -31.95 39.26
C PRO A 27 -53.35 -32.96 38.11
N ASN A 28 -54.25 -32.69 37.17
CA ASN A 28 -54.39 -33.50 35.96
C ASN A 28 -53.24 -33.15 35.02
N LYS A 29 -52.08 -33.78 35.20
CA LYS A 29 -50.97 -33.68 34.25
C LYS A 29 -51.38 -34.49 33.01
N SER A 30 -51.60 -33.82 31.88
CA SER A 30 -51.91 -34.47 30.60
C SER A 30 -50.90 -35.57 30.26
N ALA A 31 -51.31 -36.57 29.48
CA ALA A 31 -50.40 -37.59 28.99
C ALA A 31 -49.34 -36.96 28.08
N ILE A 32 -48.06 -37.32 28.29
CA ILE A 32 -46.98 -36.89 27.40
C ILE A 32 -46.91 -37.89 26.25
N ASP A 33 -47.30 -37.47 25.04
CA ASP A 33 -47.26 -38.33 23.85
C ASP A 33 -45.86 -38.35 23.21
N THR A 34 -45.17 -37.20 23.15
CA THR A 34 -43.81 -37.08 22.63
C THR A 34 -43.03 -35.99 23.37
N ILE A 35 -41.75 -36.25 23.67
CA ILE A 35 -40.82 -35.26 24.24
C ILE A 35 -39.76 -34.98 23.19
N ASP A 36 -39.54 -33.72 22.86
CA ASP A 36 -38.44 -33.30 22.02
C ASP A 36 -37.84 -31.98 22.51
N PHE A 37 -36.59 -31.73 22.16
CA PHE A 37 -35.90 -30.49 22.49
C PHE A 37 -34.99 -30.01 21.36
N SER A 38 -34.89 -28.71 21.20
CA SER A 38 -34.03 -28.05 20.24
C SER A 38 -32.79 -27.47 20.92
N ILE A 39 -31.70 -27.38 20.14
CA ILE A 39 -30.42 -26.83 20.61
C ILE A 39 -30.03 -25.73 19.64
N TYR A 40 -29.90 -24.52 20.15
CA TYR A 40 -29.55 -23.32 19.40
C TYR A 40 -28.14 -22.87 19.76
N ASP A 41 -27.35 -22.65 18.72
CA ASP A 41 -26.06 -21.96 18.80
C ASP A 41 -26.27 -20.45 18.95
N SER A 42 -25.30 -19.79 19.58
CA SER A 42 -25.37 -18.36 19.89
C SER A 42 -24.87 -17.47 18.75
N ASN A 43 -24.09 -18.04 17.83
CA ASN A 43 -23.42 -17.31 16.76
C ASN A 43 -24.05 -17.52 15.37
N GLY A 44 -25.05 -18.40 15.25
CA GLY A 44 -25.82 -18.65 14.02
C GLY A 44 -25.04 -19.39 12.93
N ASN A 45 -23.98 -20.12 13.28
CA ASN A 45 -23.13 -20.84 12.33
C ASN A 45 -23.42 -22.34 12.22
N TYR A 46 -24.43 -22.84 12.93
CA TYR A 46 -24.87 -24.25 12.90
C TYR A 46 -23.80 -25.26 13.35
N HIS A 47 -22.78 -24.80 14.08
CA HIS A 47 -21.78 -25.64 14.71
C HIS A 47 -21.78 -25.39 16.22
N TYR A 48 -21.59 -26.45 17.01
CA TYR A 48 -21.46 -26.32 18.46
C TYR A 48 -20.00 -26.21 18.84
N GLU A 49 -19.60 -25.10 19.46
CA GLU A 49 -18.19 -24.81 19.73
C GLU A 49 -17.80 -24.88 21.21
N VAL A 50 -16.52 -25.20 21.46
CA VAL A 50 -15.92 -25.08 22.79
C VAL A 50 -15.99 -23.63 23.27
N LYS A 51 -16.45 -23.43 24.51
CA LYS A 51 -16.70 -22.13 25.17
C LYS A 51 -17.83 -21.30 24.57
N GLU A 52 -18.64 -21.88 23.70
CA GLU A 52 -19.86 -21.24 23.22
C GLU A 52 -21.02 -21.45 24.19
N LYS A 53 -21.91 -20.45 24.31
CA LYS A 53 -23.15 -20.54 25.08
C LYS A 53 -24.25 -21.14 24.21
N LEU A 54 -24.55 -22.42 24.41
CA LEU A 54 -25.63 -23.11 23.72
C LEU A 54 -26.94 -22.99 24.50
N ASN A 55 -28.05 -22.82 23.80
CA ASN A 55 -29.39 -22.78 24.38
C ASN A 55 -30.14 -24.09 24.08
N PHE A 56 -30.62 -24.74 25.12
CA PHE A 56 -31.40 -25.98 25.06
C PHE A 56 -32.84 -25.63 25.41
N SER A 57 -33.75 -25.80 24.46
CA SER A 57 -35.16 -25.46 24.64
C SER A 57 -36.05 -26.67 24.40
N VAL A 58 -37.05 -26.86 25.26
CA VAL A 58 -38.02 -27.94 25.08
C VAL A 58 -39.02 -27.50 24.02
N ASN A 59 -39.28 -28.35 23.03
CA ASN A 59 -40.26 -28.04 22.00
C ASN A 59 -41.65 -28.07 22.64
N ASP A 60 -42.25 -26.88 22.80
CA ASP A 60 -43.43 -26.61 23.63
C ASP A 60 -44.61 -27.48 23.24
N SER A 61 -44.94 -28.47 24.08
CA SER A 61 -46.33 -28.80 24.35
C SER A 61 -46.70 -28.12 25.66
N LEU A 62 -47.89 -27.51 25.70
CA LEU A 62 -48.43 -26.73 26.82
C LEU A 62 -48.43 -27.48 28.19
N ASP A 63 -48.07 -28.77 28.20
CA ASP A 63 -48.06 -29.68 29.35
C ASP A 63 -46.72 -29.72 30.14
N PHE A 64 -45.70 -28.98 29.73
CA PHE A 64 -44.36 -29.08 30.32
C PHE A 64 -44.01 -27.99 31.35
N LYS A 65 -44.78 -26.89 31.47
CA LYS A 65 -44.43 -25.74 32.32
C LYS A 65 -44.36 -26.03 33.84
N ASN A 66 -45.04 -27.08 34.32
CA ASN A 66 -45.10 -27.48 35.74
C ASN A 66 -44.51 -28.88 36.00
N ARG A 67 -43.52 -29.31 35.21
CA ARG A 67 -42.87 -30.62 35.39
C ARG A 67 -41.44 -30.49 35.87
N ASP A 68 -41.01 -31.48 36.63
CA ASP A 68 -39.62 -31.57 37.09
C ASP A 68 -38.76 -32.02 35.93
N MET A 69 -37.77 -31.21 35.56
CA MET A 69 -36.88 -31.49 34.45
C MET A 69 -35.42 -31.51 34.91
N VAL A 70 -34.72 -32.55 34.46
CA VAL A 70 -33.29 -32.73 34.69
C VAL A 70 -32.60 -32.89 33.35
N TRP A 71 -31.64 -32.02 33.09
CA TRP A 71 -30.79 -32.07 31.91
C TRP A 71 -29.47 -32.73 32.26
N HIS A 72 -29.15 -33.84 31.62
CA HIS A 72 -27.85 -34.49 31.70
C HIS A 72 -27.03 -34.09 30.47
N MET A 73 -25.91 -33.39 30.66
CA MET A 73 -25.14 -32.80 29.55
C MET A 73 -24.16 -33.77 28.87
N GLY A 74 -24.12 -35.02 29.31
CA GLY A 74 -23.28 -36.08 28.69
C GLY A 74 -21.79 -36.00 29.03
N ASN A 75 -21.35 -34.99 29.78
CA ASN A 75 -19.98 -34.83 30.30
C ASN A 75 -19.88 -35.08 31.82
N GLY A 76 -20.97 -35.51 32.46
CA GLY A 76 -21.10 -35.68 33.91
C GLY A 76 -21.89 -34.56 34.59
N ASP A 77 -22.10 -33.44 33.93
CA ASP A 77 -22.83 -32.30 34.50
C ASP A 77 -24.34 -32.49 34.38
N THR A 78 -25.06 -32.04 35.41
CA THR A 78 -26.52 -32.10 35.51
C THR A 78 -27.11 -30.75 35.90
N ILE A 79 -28.23 -30.40 35.26
CA ILE A 79 -28.93 -29.13 35.50
C ILE A 79 -30.40 -29.42 35.82
N MET A 80 -30.82 -29.02 37.02
CA MET A 80 -32.20 -29.12 37.47
C MET A 80 -32.88 -27.77 37.26
N ARG A 81 -33.66 -27.63 36.18
CA ARG A 81 -34.37 -26.38 35.85
C ARG A 81 -35.60 -26.69 35.01
N SER A 82 -36.70 -25.97 35.29
CA SER A 82 -38.05 -26.20 34.74
C SER A 82 -38.23 -25.88 33.25
N HIS A 83 -37.36 -25.07 32.63
CA HIS A 83 -37.37 -24.75 31.19
C HIS A 83 -36.06 -24.07 30.76
N ASP A 84 -35.81 -24.05 29.44
CA ASP A 84 -34.70 -23.39 28.72
C ASP A 84 -33.37 -23.26 29.47
N VAL A 85 -32.40 -24.09 29.08
CA VAL A 85 -31.08 -24.12 29.73
C VAL A 85 -30.03 -23.53 28.82
N ASN A 86 -29.22 -22.61 29.36
CA ASN A 86 -27.99 -22.18 28.69
C ASN A 86 -26.81 -22.94 29.26
N TYR A 87 -25.96 -23.50 28.41
CA TYR A 87 -24.83 -24.32 28.84
C TYR A 87 -23.59 -24.15 27.95
N ILE A 88 -22.40 -24.35 28.53
CA ILE A 88 -21.10 -24.14 27.87
C ILE A 88 -20.23 -25.39 28.03
N TYR A 89 -19.80 -25.98 26.90
CA TYR A 89 -18.85 -27.09 26.90
C TYR A 89 -17.40 -26.57 26.87
N ASN A 90 -16.59 -27.03 27.83
CA ASN A 90 -15.18 -26.62 27.96
C ASN A 90 -14.19 -27.48 27.17
N LYS A 91 -14.61 -28.66 26.71
CA LYS A 91 -13.78 -29.60 25.96
C LYS A 91 -14.49 -29.97 24.66
N LYS A 92 -13.71 -30.22 23.61
CA LYS A 92 -14.24 -30.78 22.35
C LYS A 92 -14.58 -32.25 22.55
N GLY A 93 -15.61 -32.74 21.88
CA GLY A 93 -16.02 -34.13 21.97
C GLY A 93 -17.46 -34.36 21.56
N LYS A 94 -17.84 -35.64 21.50
CA LYS A 94 -19.22 -36.05 21.30
C LYS A 94 -19.90 -36.22 22.65
N TYR A 95 -21.03 -35.57 22.84
CA TYR A 95 -21.80 -35.58 24.08
C TYR A 95 -23.20 -36.13 23.83
N ARG A 96 -23.69 -36.94 24.77
CA ARG A 96 -25.07 -37.44 24.77
C ARG A 96 -25.88 -36.60 25.76
N VAL A 97 -26.61 -35.62 25.24
CA VAL A 97 -27.48 -34.77 26.04
C VAL A 97 -28.78 -35.51 26.28
N THR A 98 -29.23 -35.61 27.53
CA THR A 98 -30.48 -36.29 27.89
C THR A 98 -31.38 -35.37 28.71
N LEU A 99 -32.59 -35.16 28.23
CA LEU A 99 -33.67 -34.53 28.98
C LEU A 99 -34.47 -35.60 29.70
N GLU A 100 -34.58 -35.50 31.02
CA GLU A 100 -35.38 -36.35 31.89
C GLU A 100 -36.51 -35.56 32.52
N VAL A 101 -37.76 -36.01 32.35
CA VAL A 101 -38.97 -35.33 32.84
C VAL A 101 -39.75 -36.23 33.80
N ASP A 102 -40.12 -35.69 34.96
CA ASP A 102 -40.83 -36.37 36.06
C ASP A 102 -40.19 -37.72 36.47
N SER A 103 -38.87 -37.87 36.28
CA SER A 103 -38.09 -39.11 36.50
C SER A 103 -38.59 -40.35 35.73
N LYS A 104 -39.42 -40.16 34.70
CA LYS A 104 -40.04 -41.26 33.94
C LYS A 104 -39.66 -41.25 32.48
N PHE A 105 -39.70 -40.07 31.87
CA PHE A 105 -39.49 -39.93 30.45
C PHE A 105 -38.08 -39.42 30.18
N LYS A 106 -37.37 -40.07 29.25
CA LYS A 106 -36.01 -39.71 28.88
C LYS A 106 -35.90 -39.59 27.37
N MET A 107 -35.39 -38.46 26.90
CA MET A 107 -35.06 -38.22 25.49
C MET A 107 -33.59 -37.84 25.39
N SER A 108 -32.84 -38.50 24.49
CA SER A 108 -31.42 -38.23 24.29
C SER A 108 -31.12 -37.77 22.87
N LYS A 109 -30.24 -36.77 22.72
CA LYS A 109 -29.63 -36.38 21.43
C LYS A 109 -28.11 -36.40 21.55
N PHE A 110 -27.43 -36.83 20.47
CA PHE A 110 -25.98 -36.70 20.36
C PHE A 110 -25.63 -35.37 19.72
N ILE A 111 -24.68 -34.66 20.32
CA ILE A 111 -24.08 -33.47 19.74
C ILE A 111 -22.57 -33.65 19.62
N GLU A 112 -21.98 -33.00 18.63
CA GLU A 112 -20.54 -32.93 18.46
C GLU A 112 -20.07 -31.49 18.71
N VAL A 113 -19.34 -31.29 19.81
CA VAL A 113 -18.74 -30.01 20.14
C VAL A 113 -17.34 -29.99 19.55
N ILE A 114 -17.13 -29.09 18.60
CA ILE A 114 -15.87 -28.93 17.89
C ILE A 114 -15.04 -27.80 18.51
N SER A 115 -13.73 -27.92 18.37
CA SER A 115 -12.84 -26.78 18.55
C SER A 115 -12.57 -26.22 17.17
N LEU A 116 -13.31 -25.19 16.75
CA LEU A 116 -12.84 -24.38 15.65
C LEU A 116 -11.51 -23.77 16.08
N LYS A 117 -10.49 -23.94 15.25
CA LYS A 117 -9.24 -23.21 15.41
C LYS A 117 -9.64 -21.76 15.19
N LYS A 118 -9.94 -21.02 16.26
CA LYS A 118 -10.00 -19.56 16.18
C LYS A 118 -8.65 -19.18 15.60
N GLU A 119 -8.62 -18.80 14.33
CA GLU A 119 -7.51 -18.02 13.80
C GLU A 119 -7.39 -16.91 14.85
N LYS A 120 -6.31 -16.93 15.64
CA LYS A 120 -6.06 -15.83 16.55
C LYS A 120 -6.14 -14.62 15.64
N ALA A 121 -7.10 -13.74 15.88
CA ALA A 121 -6.90 -12.36 15.55
C ALA A 121 -5.66 -11.97 16.35
N ILE A 122 -4.50 -12.15 15.73
CA ILE A 122 -3.32 -11.44 16.15
C ILE A 122 -3.71 -10.04 15.75
N ASP A 123 -4.08 -9.26 16.76
CA ASP A 123 -4.43 -7.84 16.69
C ASP A 123 -3.15 -7.06 16.33
N SER A 124 -2.60 -7.38 15.18
CA SER A 124 -1.54 -6.65 14.53
C SER A 124 -2.19 -6.07 13.30
N LEU A 125 -2.50 -4.78 13.40
CA LEU A 125 -2.86 -3.96 12.25
C LEU A 125 -1.87 -4.30 11.12
N PRO A 126 -2.36 -4.60 9.91
CA PRO A 126 -1.47 -4.88 8.78
C PRO A 126 -0.55 -3.69 8.59
N VAL A 127 0.74 -3.98 8.41
CA VAL A 127 1.75 -2.95 8.15
C VAL A 127 1.99 -2.91 6.65
N ILE A 128 1.98 -1.71 6.10
CA ILE A 128 2.41 -1.49 4.72
C ILE A 128 3.95 -1.45 4.74
N HIS A 129 4.58 -2.32 3.97
CA HIS A 129 6.00 -2.30 3.68
C HIS A 129 6.18 -1.75 2.26
N GLY A 130 6.75 -0.56 2.15
CA GLY A 130 7.07 0.12 0.89
C GLY A 130 8.15 1.17 1.13
N VAL A 131 8.65 1.77 0.06
CA VAL A 131 9.61 2.87 0.16
C VAL A 131 8.93 4.18 0.58
N ASP A 132 9.66 5.07 1.23
CA ASP A 132 9.17 6.41 1.61
C ASP A 132 9.35 7.43 0.48
N VAL A 133 10.28 7.18 -0.45
CA VAL A 133 10.62 8.05 -1.57
C VAL A 133 10.84 7.21 -2.81
N GLY A 134 10.35 7.67 -3.97
CA GLY A 134 10.60 7.07 -5.29
C GLY A 134 10.55 8.11 -6.40
N TYR A 135 10.79 7.70 -7.64
CA TYR A 135 10.78 8.57 -8.82
C TYR A 135 9.58 8.31 -9.74
N VAL A 136 9.17 9.33 -10.49
CA VAL A 136 8.18 9.17 -11.57
C VAL A 136 8.65 8.10 -12.55
N GLY A 137 7.78 7.13 -12.88
CA GLY A 137 8.08 6.04 -13.80
C GLY A 137 8.83 4.85 -13.19
N GLU A 138 9.20 4.90 -11.91
CA GLU A 138 9.86 3.81 -11.20
C GLU A 138 8.85 2.71 -10.78
N GLU A 139 9.27 1.44 -10.89
CA GLU A 139 8.49 0.29 -10.39
C GLU A 139 8.69 0.12 -8.88
N LEU A 140 7.72 0.59 -8.10
CA LEU A 140 7.78 0.54 -6.64
C LEU A 140 7.04 -0.67 -6.08
N VAL A 141 7.70 -1.43 -5.21
CA VAL A 141 7.14 -2.63 -4.60
C VAL A 141 6.50 -2.28 -3.25
N PHE A 142 5.24 -2.67 -3.09
CA PHE A 142 4.52 -2.58 -1.81
C PHE A 142 4.06 -3.96 -1.39
N SER A 143 4.13 -4.24 -0.09
CA SER A 143 3.66 -5.49 0.47
C SER A 143 3.04 -5.30 1.85
N SER A 144 2.17 -6.22 2.24
CA SER A 144 1.62 -6.27 3.60
C SER A 144 1.44 -7.70 4.02
N TYR A 145 2.10 -8.08 5.12
CA TYR A 145 1.96 -9.39 5.74
C TYR A 145 1.33 -9.25 7.12
N SER A 146 0.15 -9.84 7.30
CA SER A 146 -0.47 -10.00 8.63
C SER A 146 -1.23 -11.34 8.70
N PRO A 147 -1.11 -12.09 9.81
CA PRO A 147 -1.82 -13.35 9.99
C PRO A 147 -3.35 -13.20 9.86
N GLY A 148 -3.98 -14.09 9.10
CA GLY A 148 -5.45 -14.11 8.92
C GLY A 148 -5.99 -13.18 7.82
N VAL A 149 -5.11 -12.41 7.15
CA VAL A 149 -5.51 -11.61 5.97
C VAL A 149 -5.67 -12.53 4.76
N LYS A 150 -6.81 -12.41 4.08
CA LYS A 150 -7.20 -13.16 2.87
C LYS A 150 -7.46 -12.27 1.66
N SER A 151 -7.75 -10.98 1.89
CA SER A 151 -7.94 -10.00 0.82
C SER A 151 -7.28 -8.67 1.15
N TRP A 152 -6.78 -8.01 0.09
CA TRP A 152 -6.13 -6.70 0.13
C TRP A 152 -6.84 -5.79 -0.87
N TYR A 153 -6.97 -4.52 -0.53
CA TYR A 153 -7.52 -3.46 -1.37
C TYR A 153 -6.60 -2.26 -1.23
N TRP A 154 -5.75 -2.05 -2.24
CA TRP A 154 -4.76 -0.98 -2.27
C TRP A 154 -5.32 0.24 -2.99
N GLU A 155 -5.14 1.42 -2.42
CA GLU A 155 -5.37 2.72 -3.07
C GLU A 155 -4.06 3.52 -3.00
N PHE A 156 -3.43 3.80 -4.14
CA PHE A 156 -2.12 4.49 -4.16
C PHE A 156 -2.22 6.01 -4.16
N GLY A 157 -3.43 6.54 -4.30
CA GLY A 157 -3.73 7.97 -4.15
C GLY A 157 -3.72 8.78 -5.44
N GLU A 158 -3.34 8.22 -6.60
CA GLU A 158 -3.42 8.93 -7.89
C GLU A 158 -4.84 9.02 -8.44
N THR A 159 -5.60 7.93 -8.32
CA THR A 159 -6.95 7.79 -8.92
C THR A 159 -8.07 7.98 -7.90
N GLY A 160 -7.77 7.80 -6.60
CA GLY A 160 -8.77 7.75 -5.54
C GLY A 160 -9.64 6.49 -5.55
N THR A 161 -9.24 5.46 -6.32
CA THR A 161 -9.94 4.17 -6.41
C THR A 161 -9.02 3.01 -6.02
N VAL A 162 -9.58 1.81 -5.87
CA VAL A 162 -8.78 0.60 -5.59
C VAL A 162 -8.01 0.19 -6.84
N ASP A 163 -6.68 0.20 -6.73
CA ASP A 163 -5.75 -0.07 -7.83
C ASP A 163 -5.27 -1.54 -7.85
N ALA A 164 -5.23 -2.24 -6.71
CA ALA A 164 -4.71 -3.61 -6.64
C ALA A 164 -5.29 -4.47 -5.49
N TYR A 165 -5.19 -5.80 -5.64
CA TYR A 165 -5.87 -6.78 -4.77
C TYR A 165 -4.98 -7.88 -4.16
N LYS A 166 -3.66 -7.83 -4.38
CA LYS A 166 -2.70 -8.86 -3.91
C LYS A 166 -1.92 -8.38 -2.69
N GLY A 167 -1.40 -9.32 -1.90
CA GLY A 167 -0.60 -8.99 -0.70
C GLY A 167 0.76 -8.34 -0.99
N GLN A 168 1.29 -8.55 -2.20
CA GLN A 168 2.46 -7.86 -2.74
C GLN A 168 2.14 -7.37 -4.15
N VAL A 169 2.46 -6.13 -4.44
CA VAL A 169 2.08 -5.40 -5.66
C VAL A 169 3.20 -4.48 -6.12
N ILE A 170 3.24 -4.21 -7.41
CA ILE A 170 4.14 -3.24 -8.03
C ILE A 170 3.28 -2.09 -8.54
N TYR A 171 3.65 -0.84 -8.23
CA TYR A 171 2.94 0.36 -8.65
C TYR A 171 3.90 1.39 -9.23
N VAL A 172 3.45 2.12 -10.26
CA VAL A 172 4.24 3.13 -10.97
C VAL A 172 3.49 4.44 -10.97
N TYR A 173 4.08 5.46 -10.32
CA TYR A 173 3.50 6.80 -10.25
C TYR A 173 3.78 7.60 -11.53
N LYS A 174 2.75 8.28 -12.05
CA LYS A 174 2.84 9.06 -13.30
C LYS A 174 3.18 10.52 -13.11
N LYS A 175 2.92 11.06 -11.92
CA LYS A 175 3.15 12.47 -11.58
C LYS A 175 3.95 12.59 -10.29
N PRO A 176 4.80 13.62 -10.17
CA PRO A 176 5.48 13.91 -8.93
C PRO A 176 4.47 14.45 -7.90
N GLY A 177 4.71 14.16 -6.62
CA GLY A 177 3.82 14.57 -5.55
C GLY A 177 3.97 13.73 -4.28
N ILE A 178 3.25 14.13 -3.24
CA ILE A 178 3.14 13.35 -2.01
C ILE A 178 1.83 12.59 -2.08
N TYR A 179 1.90 11.26 -1.97
CA TYR A 179 0.76 10.37 -2.05
C TYR A 179 0.54 9.64 -0.74
N ASN A 180 -0.74 9.37 -0.45
CA ASN A 180 -1.15 8.61 0.73
C ASN A 180 -1.65 7.23 0.28
N VAL A 181 -0.78 6.22 0.40
CA VAL A 181 -1.09 4.83 0.07
C VAL A 181 -1.94 4.25 1.18
N LYS A 182 -3.15 3.80 0.85
CA LYS A 182 -4.07 3.17 1.78
C LYS A 182 -4.22 1.69 1.48
N LEU A 183 -4.22 0.89 2.54
CA LEU A 183 -4.52 -0.53 2.46
C LEU A 183 -5.72 -0.85 3.35
N LYS A 184 -6.76 -1.43 2.75
CA LYS A 184 -7.86 -2.08 3.47
C LYS A 184 -7.76 -3.59 3.28
N THR A 185 -8.03 -4.35 4.32
CA THR A 185 -8.05 -5.82 4.30
C THR A 185 -9.37 -6.35 4.85
N ASN A 186 -9.63 -7.66 4.72
CA ASN A 186 -10.78 -8.31 5.35
C ASN A 186 -10.76 -8.26 6.89
N THR A 187 -9.60 -8.02 7.51
CA THR A 187 -9.45 -8.01 8.97
C THR A 187 -9.44 -6.60 9.56
N THR A 188 -9.32 -5.55 8.75
CA THR A 188 -9.27 -4.15 9.20
C THR A 188 -10.60 -3.42 9.07
N LYS A 189 -11.04 -2.74 10.14
CA LYS A 189 -12.22 -1.85 10.12
C LYS A 189 -11.97 -0.55 9.35
N TYR A 190 -10.77 0.03 9.51
CA TYR A 190 -10.32 1.26 8.83
C TYR A 190 -9.05 0.97 8.03
N PRO A 191 -8.83 1.65 6.89
CA PRO A 191 -7.61 1.47 6.12
C PRO A 191 -6.38 1.95 6.90
N VAL A 192 -5.28 1.22 6.77
CA VAL A 192 -3.96 1.67 7.22
C VAL A 192 -3.32 2.51 6.11
N SER A 193 -2.49 3.49 6.49
CA SER A 193 -1.93 4.47 5.55
C SER A 193 -0.41 4.55 5.61
N HIS A 194 0.22 4.78 4.46
CA HIS A 194 1.65 5.00 4.27
C HIS A 194 1.87 6.20 3.35
N LEU A 195 2.68 7.17 3.77
CA LEU A 195 3.00 8.35 2.95
C LEU A 195 4.22 8.04 2.10
N ILE A 196 4.15 8.39 0.81
CA ILE A 196 5.26 8.29 -0.12
C ILE A 196 5.46 9.61 -0.87
N GLN A 197 6.71 10.01 -1.04
CA GLN A 197 7.10 11.15 -1.86
C GLN A 197 7.63 10.69 -3.22
N ILE A 198 6.97 11.10 -4.29
CA ILE A 198 7.39 10.84 -5.66
C ILE A 198 8.07 12.08 -6.23
N LEU A 199 9.36 11.94 -6.48
CA LEU A 199 10.19 12.96 -7.06
C LEU A 199 10.09 12.91 -8.60
N PRO A 200 10.19 14.05 -9.29
CA PRO A 200 10.35 14.02 -10.74
C PRO A 200 11.61 13.24 -11.09
N LEU A 201 11.55 12.41 -12.14
CA LEU A 201 12.75 11.90 -12.76
C LEU A 201 13.54 13.13 -13.21
N PHE A 202 14.77 13.30 -12.73
CA PHE A 202 15.60 14.43 -13.14
C PHE A 202 15.76 14.34 -14.66
N GLU A 203 15.10 15.22 -15.40
CA GLU A 203 15.49 15.48 -16.79
C GLU A 203 16.93 15.95 -16.69
N ALA A 204 17.85 15.19 -17.31
CA ALA A 204 19.20 15.65 -17.49
C ALA A 204 19.08 17.07 -18.08
N ILE A 205 19.61 18.06 -17.37
CA ILE A 205 19.80 19.39 -17.91
C ILE A 205 20.53 19.14 -19.23
N GLU A 206 19.85 19.34 -20.37
CA GLU A 206 20.55 19.46 -21.63
C GLU A 206 21.60 20.55 -21.37
N GLU A 207 22.89 20.20 -21.47
CA GLU A 207 24.09 21.05 -21.35
C GLU A 207 24.11 22.22 -22.37
N SER A 208 22.96 22.79 -22.71
CA SER A 208 22.76 23.90 -23.63
C SER A 208 23.34 25.22 -23.09
N GLU A 209 23.54 25.37 -21.77
CA GLU A 209 24.15 26.59 -21.23
C GLU A 209 25.67 26.68 -21.44
N HIS A 210 26.37 25.55 -21.61
CA HIS A 210 27.82 25.58 -21.85
C HIS A 210 28.19 25.87 -23.32
N LEU A 211 27.28 25.58 -24.25
CA LEU A 211 27.45 25.84 -25.68
C LEU A 211 27.43 27.34 -26.01
N ASP A 212 26.68 28.17 -25.29
CA ASP A 212 26.60 29.61 -25.57
C ASP A 212 27.92 30.32 -25.22
N SER A 213 28.47 30.12 -24.01
CA SER A 213 29.74 30.78 -23.63
C SER A 213 30.94 30.31 -24.46
N LEU A 214 31.02 29.02 -24.79
CA LEU A 214 32.11 28.47 -25.62
C LEU A 214 32.01 28.96 -27.07
N SER A 215 30.82 28.94 -27.67
CA SER A 215 30.61 29.42 -29.03
C SER A 215 30.81 30.94 -29.15
N MET A 216 30.39 31.72 -28.15
CA MET A 216 30.68 33.15 -28.06
C MET A 216 32.18 33.44 -28.01
N ALA A 217 32.94 32.64 -27.24
CA ALA A 217 34.40 32.77 -27.19
C ALA A 217 35.05 32.40 -28.52
N GLN A 218 34.60 31.31 -29.15
CA GLN A 218 35.08 30.88 -30.47
C GLN A 218 34.85 31.97 -31.54
N GLU A 219 33.66 32.58 -31.58
CA GLU A 219 33.35 33.66 -32.53
C GLU A 219 34.09 34.98 -32.21
N ASP A 220 34.31 35.32 -30.93
CA ASP A 220 35.14 36.49 -30.57
C ASP A 220 36.61 36.29 -30.97
N ILE A 221 37.18 35.08 -30.75
CA ILE A 221 38.55 34.74 -31.16
C ILE A 221 38.65 34.79 -32.68
N LYS A 222 37.73 34.15 -33.41
CA LYS A 222 37.66 34.18 -34.88
C LYS A 222 37.66 35.61 -35.42
N ARG A 223 36.79 36.48 -34.90
CA ARG A 223 36.73 37.89 -35.31
C ARG A 223 38.06 38.62 -35.09
N ARG A 224 38.74 38.34 -33.98
CA ARG A 224 40.04 38.98 -33.65
C ARG A 224 41.17 38.49 -34.52
N LEU A 225 41.21 37.19 -34.80
CA LEU A 225 42.15 36.61 -35.75
C LEU A 225 41.92 37.18 -37.16
N GLN A 226 40.66 37.31 -37.59
CA GLN A 226 40.34 37.96 -38.87
C GLN A 226 40.78 39.43 -38.87
N THR A 227 40.56 40.16 -37.77
CA THR A 227 41.03 41.55 -37.64
C THR A 227 42.55 41.65 -37.78
N ILE A 228 43.30 40.67 -37.25
CA ILE A 228 44.75 40.59 -37.40
C ILE A 228 45.15 40.28 -38.84
N ALA A 229 44.46 39.35 -39.49
CA ALA A 229 44.70 39.00 -40.90
C ALA A 229 44.39 40.18 -41.85
N ASP A 230 43.35 40.97 -41.55
CA ASP A 230 42.93 42.12 -42.35
C ASP A 230 43.77 43.39 -42.07
N ALA A 231 44.45 43.45 -40.92
CA ALA A 231 45.24 44.59 -40.50
C ALA A 231 46.44 44.82 -41.43
N SER A 232 46.62 46.06 -41.88
CA SER A 232 47.85 46.46 -42.60
C SER A 232 49.09 46.27 -41.71
N ILE A 233 50.24 45.92 -42.29
CA ILE A 233 51.55 45.81 -41.60
C ILE A 233 51.86 47.05 -40.74
N ASN A 234 51.42 48.23 -41.18
CA ASN A 234 51.62 49.48 -40.44
C ASN A 234 50.63 49.67 -39.27
N ASN A 235 49.51 48.95 -39.28
CA ASN A 235 48.49 48.99 -38.24
C ASN A 235 48.85 48.09 -37.05
N LYS A 236 49.89 48.49 -36.31
CA LYS A 236 50.31 47.81 -35.08
C LYS A 236 49.24 47.88 -33.98
N ARG A 237 48.38 48.90 -34.01
CA ARG A 237 47.34 49.13 -33.00
C ARG A 237 46.34 47.98 -32.98
N ASP A 238 45.75 47.67 -34.13
CA ASP A 238 44.70 46.64 -34.20
C ASP A 238 45.27 45.23 -34.01
N TYR A 239 46.51 45.01 -34.46
CA TYR A 239 47.27 43.79 -34.17
C TYR A 239 47.40 43.55 -32.66
N TYR A 240 48.04 44.47 -31.93
CA TYR A 240 48.29 44.29 -30.50
C TYR A 240 47.00 44.27 -29.69
N LYS A 241 45.99 45.08 -30.07
CA LYS A 241 44.68 45.10 -29.40
C LYS A 241 43.97 43.76 -29.51
N SER A 242 43.97 43.15 -30.69
CA SER A 242 43.33 41.85 -30.92
C SER A 242 44.09 40.72 -30.24
N LEU A 243 45.43 40.69 -30.38
CA LEU A 243 46.29 39.69 -29.74
C LEU A 243 46.16 39.73 -28.22
N LYS A 244 46.35 40.90 -27.59
CA LYS A 244 46.24 41.03 -26.12
C LYS A 244 44.86 40.70 -25.60
N HIS A 245 43.81 40.97 -26.38
CA HIS A 245 42.47 40.56 -25.97
C HIS A 245 42.34 39.03 -25.93
N ILE A 246 42.79 38.33 -26.98
CA ILE A 246 42.75 36.87 -27.00
C ILE A 246 43.55 36.32 -25.82
N GLU A 247 44.77 36.84 -25.64
CA GLU A 247 45.69 36.42 -24.59
C GLU A 247 45.09 36.60 -23.18
N ASN A 248 44.65 37.83 -22.87
CA ASN A 248 44.18 38.17 -21.52
C ASN A 248 42.84 37.52 -21.18
N ARG A 249 41.95 37.36 -22.16
CA ARG A 249 40.59 36.90 -21.90
C ARG A 249 40.45 35.38 -21.93
N TYR A 250 41.21 34.68 -22.78
CA TYR A 250 41.00 33.25 -23.02
C TYR A 250 42.19 32.39 -22.60
N THR A 251 43.41 32.90 -22.61
CA THR A 251 44.62 32.07 -22.41
C THR A 251 45.22 32.19 -21.00
N CYS A 252 44.54 32.88 -20.07
CA CYS A 252 45.07 33.15 -18.73
C CYS A 252 46.46 33.82 -18.73
N ASN A 253 46.73 34.63 -19.76
CA ASN A 253 48.01 35.29 -20.04
C ASN A 253 49.17 34.32 -20.37
N GLN A 254 48.88 33.10 -20.81
CA GLN A 254 49.87 32.09 -21.20
C GLN A 254 49.82 31.82 -22.70
N GLY A 255 49.85 32.88 -23.53
CA GLY A 255 49.71 32.77 -24.99
C GLY A 255 50.80 31.92 -25.67
N ASP A 256 51.97 31.81 -25.07
CA ASP A 256 53.12 31.00 -25.50
C ASP A 256 52.92 29.50 -25.28
N GLU A 257 52.09 29.12 -24.30
CA GLU A 257 51.74 27.72 -24.04
C GLU A 257 50.57 27.21 -24.91
N VAL A 258 49.87 28.11 -25.61
CA VAL A 258 48.70 27.77 -26.42
C VAL A 258 49.10 27.18 -27.77
N ILE A 259 48.73 25.93 -27.99
CA ILE A 259 49.02 25.21 -29.24
C ILE A 259 48.03 25.64 -30.32
N ILE A 260 48.55 26.18 -31.42
CA ILE A 260 47.77 26.50 -32.62
C ILE A 260 47.83 25.35 -33.62
N VAL A 261 46.66 24.92 -34.10
CA VAL A 261 46.51 23.93 -35.17
C VAL A 261 45.76 24.57 -36.33
N ILE A 262 46.37 24.63 -37.51
CA ILE A 262 45.78 25.24 -38.71
C ILE A 262 45.42 24.14 -39.69
N ASN A 263 44.14 24.06 -40.11
CA ASN A 263 43.65 23.07 -41.09
C ASN A 263 44.10 21.63 -40.77
N GLY A 264 44.13 21.26 -39.48
CA GLY A 264 44.55 19.95 -39.00
C GLY A 264 46.05 19.75 -38.80
N ALA A 265 46.91 20.68 -39.21
CA ALA A 265 48.36 20.64 -39.00
C ALA A 265 48.78 21.51 -37.81
N ARG A 266 49.65 21.00 -36.93
CA ARG A 266 50.23 21.79 -35.83
C ARG A 266 51.08 22.92 -36.42
N TYR A 267 50.82 24.15 -36.00
CA TYR A 267 51.58 25.32 -36.41
C TYR A 267 52.67 25.65 -35.39
N ASN A 268 52.34 26.42 -34.35
CA ASN A 268 53.23 26.76 -33.24
C ASN A 268 52.40 27.31 -32.07
N ASP A 269 52.84 28.41 -31.44
CA ASP A 269 52.13 29.17 -30.42
C ASP A 269 51.25 30.30 -30.97
N LEU A 270 50.44 30.92 -30.11
CA LEU A 270 49.52 32.01 -30.47
C LEU A 270 50.24 33.24 -31.05
N TYR A 271 51.39 33.62 -30.50
CA TYR A 271 52.12 34.81 -30.94
C TYR A 271 52.69 34.61 -32.34
N SER A 272 53.34 33.46 -32.57
CA SER A 272 53.87 33.08 -33.87
C SER A 272 52.78 33.09 -34.94
N TYR A 273 51.61 32.53 -34.61
CA TYR A 273 50.48 32.49 -35.54
C TYR A 273 49.93 33.88 -35.85
N CYS A 274 49.65 34.71 -34.85
CA CYS A 274 49.17 36.07 -35.06
C CYS A 274 50.18 36.92 -35.85
N GLN A 275 51.48 36.76 -35.59
CA GLN A 275 52.53 37.41 -36.37
C GLN A 275 52.53 36.95 -37.84
N GLY A 276 52.35 35.66 -38.08
CA GLY A 276 52.21 35.09 -39.43
C GLY A 276 51.00 35.67 -40.17
N LEU A 277 49.84 35.74 -39.52
CA LEU A 277 48.64 36.37 -40.08
C LEU A 277 48.88 37.84 -40.45
N HIS A 278 49.55 38.61 -39.58
CA HIS A 278 49.76 40.05 -39.82
C HIS A 278 50.80 40.34 -40.91
N TYR A 279 51.87 39.54 -41.00
CA TYR A 279 53.05 39.87 -41.80
C TYR A 279 53.25 38.98 -43.04
N LEU A 280 52.92 37.69 -42.95
CA LEU A 280 53.26 36.69 -43.98
C LEU A 280 52.08 36.37 -44.89
N GLU A 281 50.87 36.36 -44.33
CA GLU A 281 49.67 35.93 -45.05
C GLU A 281 48.66 37.08 -45.29
N GLY A 282 48.85 38.23 -44.63
CA GLY A 282 47.87 39.31 -44.51
C GLY A 282 47.86 40.41 -45.57
N LYS A 283 48.82 40.49 -46.52
CA LYS A 283 48.61 41.25 -47.77
C LYS A 283 49.68 41.07 -48.86
N GLY A 284 49.15 40.97 -50.09
CA GLY A 284 49.80 40.76 -51.39
C GLY A 284 48.70 40.31 -52.37
N LYS A 285 48.99 39.39 -53.30
CA LYS A 285 47.96 38.67 -54.09
C LYS A 285 47.16 37.65 -53.27
N LYS A 286 47.22 37.67 -51.93
CA LYS A 286 46.66 36.64 -51.06
C LYS A 286 45.98 37.26 -49.85
N THR A 287 44.81 36.77 -49.49
CA THR A 287 44.05 37.16 -48.28
C THR A 287 43.63 35.92 -47.51
N VAL A 288 43.90 35.90 -46.20
CA VAL A 288 43.47 34.81 -45.31
C VAL A 288 42.07 35.09 -44.79
N ILE A 289 41.20 34.08 -44.89
CA ILE A 289 39.89 34.07 -44.25
C ILE A 289 39.88 33.01 -43.16
N ILE A 290 39.54 33.43 -41.94
CA ILE A 290 39.33 32.57 -40.79
C ILE A 290 37.90 32.05 -40.83
N ASN A 291 37.72 30.80 -41.26
CA ASN A 291 36.41 30.20 -41.45
C ASN A 291 35.79 29.76 -40.12
N GLU A 292 36.60 29.12 -39.27
CA GLU A 292 36.15 28.52 -38.02
C GLU A 292 37.28 28.53 -37.00
N VAL A 293 36.91 28.66 -35.73
CA VAL A 293 37.80 28.51 -34.59
C VAL A 293 37.15 27.55 -33.60
N ALA A 294 37.88 26.51 -33.21
CA ALA A 294 37.50 25.63 -32.12
C ALA A 294 38.54 25.71 -31.00
N ILE A 295 38.07 25.73 -29.76
CA ILE A 295 38.89 25.80 -28.55
C ILE A 295 38.54 24.64 -27.62
N ASP A 296 39.52 24.19 -26.83
CA ASP A 296 39.36 23.05 -25.91
C ASP A 296 38.51 23.38 -24.68
N THR A 297 38.60 24.61 -24.18
CA THR A 297 37.97 25.09 -22.95
C THR A 297 37.61 26.56 -23.10
N PHE A 298 36.73 27.10 -22.26
CA PHE A 298 36.40 28.54 -22.27
C PHE A 298 37.44 29.38 -21.50
N ASN A 299 37.96 28.85 -20.39
CA ASN A 299 38.93 29.52 -19.52
C ASN A 299 40.29 28.80 -19.58
N CYS A 300 41.37 29.55 -19.74
CA CYS A 300 42.74 29.04 -19.86
C CYS A 300 42.91 28.04 -21.02
N VAL A 301 42.47 28.46 -22.21
CA VAL A 301 42.59 27.73 -23.48
C VAL A 301 44.03 27.27 -23.69
N LYS A 302 44.24 25.97 -23.93
CA LYS A 302 45.57 25.41 -24.24
C LYS A 302 45.73 25.03 -25.70
N LYS A 303 44.62 24.91 -26.43
CA LYS A 303 44.61 24.57 -27.84
C LYS A 303 43.56 25.38 -28.60
N ILE A 304 43.99 26.03 -29.67
CA ILE A 304 43.12 26.71 -30.63
C ILE A 304 43.29 26.03 -31.99
N GLN A 305 42.22 25.45 -32.50
CA GLN A 305 42.13 24.92 -33.85
C GLN A 305 41.52 25.97 -34.75
N VAL A 306 42.20 26.29 -35.84
CA VAL A 306 41.77 27.30 -36.79
C VAL A 306 41.62 26.68 -38.17
N THR A 307 40.43 26.81 -38.74
CA THR A 307 40.19 26.47 -40.14
C THR A 307 40.28 27.76 -40.95
N GLN A 308 41.25 27.85 -41.86
CA GLN A 308 41.48 29.05 -42.67
C GLN A 308 41.63 28.72 -44.15
N SER A 309 41.20 29.65 -45.00
CA SER A 309 41.37 29.58 -46.45
C SER A 309 42.18 30.76 -46.95
N ILE A 310 42.95 30.56 -48.02
CA ILE A 310 43.73 31.60 -48.67
C ILE A 310 43.09 31.87 -50.03
N ILE A 311 42.59 33.09 -50.22
CA ILE A 311 42.07 33.55 -51.50
C ILE A 311 43.16 34.31 -52.22
N ASN A 312 43.42 33.99 -53.48
CA ASN A 312 44.29 34.80 -54.31
C ASN A 312 43.49 35.95 -54.94
N GLN A 313 43.93 37.19 -54.75
CA GLN A 313 43.46 38.38 -55.47
C GLN A 313 44.19 38.53 -56.81
#